data_AF-A8HSC3-F1
#
_entry.id   AF-A8HSC3-F1
#
_cell.length_a   1.000
_cell.length_b   1.000
_cell.length_c   1.000
_cell.angle_alpha   90.00
_cell.angle_beta   90.00
_cell.angle_gamma   90.00
#
_symmetry.space_group_name_H-M   'P 1'
#
loop_
_entity.id
_entity.type
_entity.pdbx_description
1 polymer ?
#
loop_
_entity_poly.entity_id
_entity_poly.type
_entity_poly.pdbx_seq_one_letter_code
_entity_poly.pdbx_strand_id
1 'polypeptide(L)'
;NPDTRRTRVKLPSGSKKAIPSTNRAMVGIVAGGGRIDKPMLKAGRAYHKYKAKRNCWPKVRGVAMNPVEHPHGGGNHQHIGKASTVRRDTSAGRKVGLIAARRTGRLRGTKQLTGKSDKE
;
A
#
# COMPACT_ATOMS: atom_id res chain seq x y z
N ASN A 1 23.77 12.68 15.46
CA ASN A 1 24.13 12.54 16.88
C ASN A 1 25.56 12.02 16.86
N PRO A 2 26.54 12.90 17.12
CA PRO A 2 27.96 12.56 16.99
C PRO A 2 28.34 11.40 17.94
N ASP A 3 27.71 11.32 19.10
CA ASP A 3 28.00 10.32 20.15
C ASP A 3 27.59 8.90 19.72
N THR A 4 26.40 8.77 19.12
CA THR A 4 25.87 7.47 18.66
C THR A 4 26.26 7.12 17.23
N ARG A 5 26.93 8.03 16.50
CA ARG A 5 27.26 7.89 15.06
C ARG A 5 26.05 7.46 14.20
N ARG A 6 24.88 8.01 14.52
CA ARG A 6 23.64 7.78 13.78
C ARG A 6 23.08 9.08 13.23
N THR A 7 22.55 8.97 12.02
CA THR A 7 21.86 10.04 11.30
C THR A 7 20.37 9.71 11.24
N ARG A 8 19.50 10.66 11.64
CA ARG A 8 18.04 10.53 11.52
C ARG A 8 17.60 11.11 10.18
N VAL A 9 17.01 10.28 9.34
CA VAL A 9 16.49 10.67 8.02
C VAL A 9 14.96 10.54 7.97
N LYS A 10 14.31 11.40 7.19
CA LYS A 10 12.87 11.30 6.88
C LYS A 10 12.71 10.53 5.57
N LEU A 11 12.04 9.38 5.61
CA LEU A 11 11.76 8.57 4.42
C LEU A 11 10.66 9.22 3.56
N PRO A 12 10.54 8.88 2.26
CA PRO A 12 9.45 9.36 1.41
C PRO A 12 8.04 9.00 1.93
N SER A 13 7.92 7.96 2.75
CA SER A 13 6.69 7.62 3.47
C SER A 13 6.31 8.61 4.58
N GLY A 14 7.22 9.52 4.93
CA GLY A 14 7.14 10.48 6.04
C GLY A 14 7.72 9.97 7.37
N SER A 15 7.98 8.68 7.49
CA SER A 15 8.53 8.07 8.72
C SER A 15 9.98 8.48 8.95
N LYS A 16 10.35 8.78 10.21
CA LYS A 16 11.75 9.05 10.60
C LYS A 16 12.45 7.73 10.92
N LYS A 17 13.67 7.54 10.41
CA LYS A 17 14.50 6.35 10.69
C LYS A 17 15.92 6.79 11.07
N ALA A 18 16.48 6.18 12.13
CA ALA A 18 17.88 6.36 12.49
C ALA A 18 18.72 5.30 11.78
N ILE A 19 19.72 5.72 11.00
CA ILE A 19 20.64 4.86 10.25
C ILE A 19 22.10 5.15 10.67
N PRO A 20 23.04 4.19 10.50
CA PRO A 20 24.45 4.45 10.74
C PRO A 20 24.97 5.59 9.86
N SER A 21 25.79 6.47 10.42
CA SER A 21 26.35 7.63 9.70
C SER A 21 27.42 7.26 8.66
N THR A 22 27.90 6.01 8.67
CA THR A 22 28.86 5.47 7.68
C THR A 22 28.19 5.07 6.37
N ASN A 23 26.86 5.05 6.30
CA ASN A 23 26.14 4.69 5.09
C ASN A 23 26.35 5.73 3.98
N ARG A 24 26.56 5.27 2.75
CA ARG A 24 26.66 6.12 1.57
C ARG A 24 25.27 6.59 1.10
N ALA A 25 25.20 7.82 0.59
CA ALA A 25 24.02 8.39 -0.04
C ALA A 25 24.44 9.27 -1.23
N MET A 26 23.53 9.43 -2.19
CA MET A 26 23.68 10.38 -3.29
C MET A 26 23.01 11.70 -2.92
N VAL A 27 23.64 12.82 -3.26
CA VAL A 27 23.07 14.16 -3.08
C VAL A 27 22.13 14.47 -4.24
N GLY A 28 20.89 14.87 -3.94
CA GLY A 28 19.90 15.27 -4.93
C GLY A 28 18.59 14.49 -4.86
N ILE A 29 17.74 14.71 -5.87
CA ILE A 29 16.43 14.08 -6.04
C ILE A 29 16.52 13.05 -7.18
N VAL A 30 15.79 11.94 -7.06
CA VAL A 30 15.69 10.94 -8.14
C VAL A 30 15.03 11.57 -9.38
N ALA A 31 15.66 11.43 -10.54
CA ALA A 31 15.17 11.96 -11.81
C ALA A 31 13.83 11.32 -12.25
N GLY A 32 13.11 11.99 -13.15
CA GLY A 32 11.82 11.51 -13.69
C GLY A 32 10.63 11.71 -12.75
N GLY A 33 10.67 12.76 -11.93
CA GLY A 33 9.55 13.20 -11.08
C GLY A 33 8.27 13.54 -11.89
N GLY A 34 7.12 13.59 -11.21
CA GLY A 34 5.84 13.97 -11.81
C GLY A 34 5.18 12.92 -12.72
N ARG A 35 5.81 11.77 -12.94
CA ARG A 35 5.28 10.69 -13.80
C ARG A 35 3.88 10.21 -13.41
N ILE A 36 3.49 10.32 -12.14
CA ILE A 36 2.19 9.85 -11.64
C ILE A 36 1.06 10.88 -11.79
N ASP A 37 1.39 12.14 -12.06
CA ASP A 37 0.42 13.24 -12.17
C ASP A 37 -0.35 13.15 -13.49
N LYS A 38 0.28 12.57 -14.53
CA LYS A 38 -0.37 12.29 -15.80
C LYS A 38 -1.37 11.12 -15.67
N PRO A 39 -2.67 11.33 -15.95
CA PRO A 39 -3.67 10.28 -15.83
C PRO A 39 -3.49 9.17 -16.86
N MET A 40 -3.77 7.94 -16.45
CA MET A 40 -3.76 6.74 -17.30
C MET A 40 -5.11 6.58 -17.99
N LEU A 41 -5.31 7.26 -19.12
CA LEU A 41 -6.60 7.37 -19.80
C LEU A 41 -7.12 6.07 -20.45
N LYS A 42 -6.22 5.23 -21.00
CA LYS A 42 -6.60 4.03 -21.78
C LYS A 42 -6.07 2.75 -21.15
N ALA A 43 -6.85 1.68 -21.22
CA ALA A 43 -6.44 0.34 -20.79
C ALA A 43 -5.18 -0.15 -21.52
N GLY A 44 -5.02 0.14 -22.82
CA GLY A 44 -3.81 -0.21 -23.57
C GLY A 44 -2.52 0.41 -22.99
N ARG A 45 -2.58 1.64 -22.45
CA ARG A 45 -1.43 2.24 -21.74
C ARG A 45 -1.13 1.49 -20.43
N ALA A 46 -2.16 1.03 -19.73
CA ALA A 46 -1.98 0.22 -18.52
C ALA A 46 -1.40 -1.17 -18.87
N TYR A 47 -1.87 -1.80 -19.96
CA TYR A 47 -1.34 -3.07 -20.46
C TYR A 47 0.18 -3.01 -20.67
N HIS A 48 0.68 -2.06 -21.48
CA HIS A 48 2.12 -1.93 -21.73
C HIS A 48 2.92 -1.59 -20.47
N LYS A 49 2.34 -0.80 -19.54
CA LYS A 49 2.97 -0.48 -18.24
C LYS A 49 3.20 -1.74 -17.38
N TYR A 50 2.24 -2.67 -17.34
CA TYR A 50 2.35 -3.89 -16.53
C TYR A 50 3.08 -5.01 -17.25
N LYS A 51 3.00 -5.06 -18.60
CA LYS A 51 3.77 -5.99 -19.44
C LYS A 51 5.27 -5.86 -19.20
N ALA A 52 5.79 -4.64 -19.04
CA ALA A 52 7.20 -4.39 -18.75
C ALA A 52 7.65 -4.71 -17.31
N LYS A 53 6.75 -5.22 -16.46
CA LYS A 53 7.04 -5.50 -15.04
C LYS A 53 6.75 -6.96 -14.69
N ARG A 54 5.52 -7.25 -14.27
CA ARG A 54 5.05 -8.58 -13.88
C ARG A 54 3.61 -8.75 -14.29
N ASN A 55 3.18 -9.99 -14.46
CA ASN A 55 1.80 -10.31 -14.80
C ASN A 55 0.86 -10.09 -13.59
N CYS A 56 0.35 -8.87 -13.43
CA CYS A 56 -0.57 -8.50 -12.35
C CYS A 56 -1.74 -7.61 -12.80
N TRP A 57 -1.98 -7.55 -14.11
CA TRP A 57 -3.04 -6.78 -14.74
C TRP A 57 -3.60 -7.57 -15.93
N PRO A 58 -4.93 -7.61 -16.15
CA PRO A 58 -6.00 -6.95 -15.38
C PRO A 58 -6.26 -7.60 -14.01
N LYS A 59 -7.00 -6.90 -13.14
CA LYS A 59 -7.38 -7.41 -11.81
C LYS A 59 -8.88 -7.62 -11.73
N VAL A 60 -9.30 -8.88 -11.62
CA VAL A 60 -10.71 -9.25 -11.42
C VAL A 60 -11.09 -8.99 -9.95
N ARG A 61 -12.28 -8.44 -9.71
CA ARG A 61 -12.80 -8.21 -8.35
C ARG A 61 -13.19 -9.55 -7.73
N GLY A 62 -12.81 -9.81 -6.48
CA GLY A 62 -13.13 -11.07 -5.80
C GLY A 62 -14.65 -11.35 -5.68
N VAL A 63 -15.48 -10.31 -5.64
CA VAL A 63 -16.95 -10.45 -5.62
C VAL A 63 -17.54 -10.95 -6.95
N ALA A 64 -16.79 -10.83 -8.05
CA ALA A 64 -17.18 -11.34 -9.35
C ALA A 64 -16.70 -12.79 -9.57
N MET A 65 -16.03 -13.39 -8.58
CA MET A 65 -15.55 -14.77 -8.63
C MET A 65 -16.54 -15.69 -7.92
N ASN A 66 -16.38 -17.00 -8.14
CA ASN A 66 -17.15 -18.03 -7.44
C ASN A 66 -16.65 -18.22 -5.99
N PRO A 67 -17.46 -18.80 -5.08
CA PRO A 67 -17.05 -19.07 -3.69
C PRO A 67 -15.77 -19.91 -3.58
N VAL A 68 -15.55 -20.81 -4.55
CA VAL A 68 -14.38 -21.70 -4.60
C VAL A 68 -13.07 -20.93 -4.78
N GLU A 69 -13.11 -19.80 -5.50
CA GLU A 69 -11.91 -19.05 -5.87
C GLU A 69 -11.55 -17.97 -4.85
N HIS A 70 -12.56 -17.34 -4.23
CA HIS A 70 -12.33 -16.15 -3.43
C HIS A 70 -13.27 -16.08 -2.21
N PRO A 71 -12.77 -15.68 -1.01
CA PRO A 71 -13.60 -15.54 0.19
C PRO A 71 -14.75 -14.52 0.13
N HIS A 72 -14.86 -13.76 -0.95
CA HIS A 72 -15.88 -12.74 -1.22
C HIS A 72 -16.78 -13.14 -2.40
N GLY A 73 -16.51 -14.29 -3.03
CA GLY A 73 -17.18 -14.74 -4.23
C GLY A 73 -18.50 -15.44 -3.95
N GLY A 74 -19.36 -15.49 -4.97
CA GLY A 74 -20.66 -16.14 -4.97
C GLY A 74 -21.84 -15.32 -4.49
N GLY A 75 -22.95 -16.03 -4.23
CA GLY A 75 -24.26 -15.46 -3.93
C GLY A 75 -25.03 -15.02 -5.19
N ASN A 76 -26.33 -14.83 -5.04
CA ASN A 76 -27.21 -14.39 -6.14
C ASN A 76 -27.02 -12.90 -6.48
N HIS A 77 -26.49 -12.11 -5.55
CA HIS A 77 -26.14 -10.70 -5.75
C HIS A 77 -24.67 -10.48 -5.42
N GLN A 78 -23.99 -9.59 -6.16
CA GLN A 78 -22.59 -9.26 -5.89
C GLN A 78 -22.46 -8.43 -4.60
N HIS A 79 -22.11 -9.09 -3.49
CA HIS A 79 -21.82 -8.46 -2.20
C HIS A 79 -20.77 -9.28 -1.43
N ILE A 80 -20.12 -8.69 -0.42
CA ILE A 80 -19.05 -9.38 0.34
C ILE A 80 -19.62 -10.38 1.36
N GLY A 81 -20.85 -10.17 1.84
CA GLY A 81 -21.53 -11.01 2.83
C GLY A 81 -21.07 -10.82 4.29
N LYS A 82 -19.82 -10.41 4.51
CA LYS A 82 -19.22 -10.15 5.83
C LYS A 82 -18.33 -8.92 5.84
N ALA A 83 -17.89 -8.50 7.03
CA ALA A 83 -16.93 -7.40 7.15
C ALA A 83 -15.64 -7.71 6.36
N SER A 84 -15.21 -6.75 5.55
CA SER A 84 -13.99 -6.88 4.74
C SER A 84 -12.70 -6.59 5.52
N THR A 85 -12.80 -6.22 6.80
CA THR A 85 -11.66 -6.02 7.70
C THR A 85 -11.24 -7.34 8.32
N VAL A 86 -9.99 -7.75 8.07
CA VAL A 86 -9.50 -9.07 8.45
C VAL A 86 -8.31 -8.95 9.40
N ARG A 87 -8.24 -9.81 10.43
CA ARG A 87 -7.17 -9.76 11.43
C ARG A 87 -5.81 -10.13 10.83
N ARG A 88 -4.72 -9.64 11.43
CA ARG A 88 -3.33 -9.84 10.96
C ARG A 88 -2.89 -11.31 10.98
N ASP A 89 -3.38 -12.05 11.98
CA ASP A 89 -3.10 -13.46 12.30
C ASP A 89 -3.93 -14.46 11.47
N THR A 90 -4.85 -13.99 10.64
CA THR A 90 -5.68 -14.85 9.78
C THR A 90 -4.83 -15.75 8.87
N SER A 91 -5.29 -16.97 8.60
CA SER A 91 -4.62 -17.93 7.71
C SER A 91 -4.47 -17.43 6.27
N ALA A 92 -3.50 -18.02 5.54
CA ALA A 92 -3.38 -17.82 4.09
C ALA A 92 -4.68 -18.27 3.39
N GLY A 93 -5.06 -17.61 2.31
CA GLY A 93 -6.35 -17.82 1.62
C GLY A 93 -7.51 -17.05 2.25
N ARG A 94 -7.64 -17.02 3.58
CA ARG A 94 -8.69 -16.22 4.27
C ARG A 94 -8.31 -14.74 4.43
N LYS A 95 -7.01 -14.42 4.44
CA LYS A 95 -6.47 -13.05 4.61
C LYS A 95 -6.64 -12.19 3.35
N VAL A 96 -7.88 -11.75 3.08
CA VAL A 96 -8.24 -10.96 1.90
C VAL A 96 -9.07 -9.72 2.30
N GLY A 97 -9.00 -8.64 1.53
CA GLY A 97 -9.69 -7.38 1.83
C GLY A 97 -8.81 -6.39 2.60
N LEU A 98 -9.36 -5.71 3.60
CA LEU A 98 -8.69 -4.71 4.42
C LEU A 98 -7.96 -5.37 5.59
N ILE A 99 -6.73 -5.82 5.34
CA ILE A 99 -5.92 -6.57 6.32
C ILE A 99 -5.40 -5.64 7.42
N ALA A 100 -5.71 -5.98 8.68
CA ALA A 100 -5.29 -5.27 9.88
C ALA A 100 -5.58 -3.76 9.83
N ALA A 101 -6.67 -3.37 9.17
CA ALA A 101 -7.06 -1.98 9.03
C ALA A 101 -7.43 -1.40 10.40
N ARG A 102 -6.71 -0.36 10.83
CA ARG A 102 -6.97 0.35 12.09
C ARG A 102 -8.18 1.29 11.99
N ARG A 103 -8.52 1.71 10.78
CA ARG A 103 -9.69 2.53 10.44
C ARG A 103 -10.11 2.24 9.01
N THR A 104 -11.39 2.46 8.71
CA THR A 104 -11.97 2.34 7.37
C THR A 104 -12.64 3.67 6.96
N GLY A 105 -13.20 3.73 5.75
CA GLY A 105 -13.86 4.92 5.21
C GLY A 105 -12.90 5.97 4.62
N ARG A 106 -13.48 7.06 4.08
CA ARG A 106 -12.72 8.16 3.48
C ARG A 106 -11.99 8.96 4.56
N LEU A 107 -10.70 9.21 4.37
CA LEU A 107 -9.94 10.10 5.25
C LEU A 107 -10.46 11.54 5.07
N ARG A 108 -10.87 12.16 6.18
CA ARG A 108 -11.19 13.59 6.28
C ARG A 108 -10.08 14.27 7.10
N GLY A 109 -9.59 15.41 6.63
CA GLY A 109 -8.43 16.10 7.20
C GLY A 109 -7.08 15.60 6.66
N THR A 110 -5.99 16.06 7.28
CA THR A 110 -4.62 15.70 6.89
C THR A 110 -4.22 14.31 7.40
N LYS A 111 -3.43 13.59 6.60
CA LYS A 111 -2.94 12.26 6.97
C LYS A 111 -1.88 12.40 8.05
N GLN A 112 -2.22 11.99 9.27
CA GLN A 112 -1.24 11.83 10.35
C GLN A 112 -0.42 10.55 10.15
N LEU A 113 0.88 10.63 10.38
CA LEU A 113 1.75 9.45 10.39
C LEU A 113 1.41 8.63 11.63
N THR A 114 0.82 7.44 11.43
CA THR A 114 0.45 6.53 12.51
C THR A 114 1.70 6.11 13.29
N GLY A 115 1.80 6.49 14.57
CA GLY A 115 2.96 6.22 15.42
C GLY A 115 3.46 7.41 16.24
N LYS A 116 2.88 8.61 16.07
CA LYS A 116 3.04 9.69 17.05
C LYS A 116 2.24 9.36 18.32
N SER A 117 2.84 8.60 19.23
CA SER A 117 2.83 9.05 20.62
C SER A 117 3.86 10.18 20.64
N ASP A 118 3.39 11.42 20.56
CA ASP A 118 4.15 12.53 21.12
C ASP A 118 4.11 12.31 22.64
N LYS A 119 4.91 11.36 23.14
CA LYS A 119 5.34 11.32 24.53
C LYS A 119 6.66 12.06 24.53
N GLU A 120 6.72 13.06 25.41
CA GLU A 120 7.82 14.01 25.68
C GLU A 120 9.22 13.49 25.34
#